data_AF-A0A936JH31-F1
#
_entry.id   AF-A0A936JH31-F1
#
_cell.length_a   1.000
_cell.length_b   1.000
_cell.length_c   1.000
_cell.angle_alpha   90.00
_cell.angle_beta   90.00
_cell.angle_gamma   90.00
#
_symmetry.space_group_name_H-M   'P 1'
#
loop_
_entity.id
_entity.type
_entity.pdbx_description
1 polymer ?
#
loop_
_entity_poly.entity_id
_entity_poly.type
_entity_poly.pdbx_seq_one_letter_code
_entity_poly.pdbx_strand_id
1 'polypeptide(L)'
;MKSILTLVTLICMFTTTSKAALTDTIKAAPTDSLSANYMVGLHPLQLIVNGFKVEVERRASGSPYSFSLSPEFYFGTIEDANTNIMLYANRDVVDVTGFGINLSTRIYVYDMIVRSNSVNYKRHDNQDPFSNFYLFGALEYRYFDLNYSGKGWIRSQENGIDIYKFGDIEQQNSVHRGGLNIGIGNTIFFGDRFFVDFFGYSRISKAFQSPDSEESLPYKDRFFTLSGNSFALGFRFGLLFE
;
A
#
# COMPACT_ATOMS: atom_id res chain seq x y z
N MET A 1 -6.81 9.72 32.97
CA MET A 1 -6.92 8.59 32.01
C MET A 1 -8.39 8.32 31.68
N LYS A 2 -9.00 9.12 30.79
CA LYS A 2 -10.36 8.91 30.26
C LYS A 2 -10.51 9.74 28.98
N SER A 3 -10.21 9.18 27.80
CA SER A 3 -10.62 9.74 26.49
C SER A 3 -10.01 9.00 25.30
N ILE A 4 -10.26 7.69 25.15
CA ILE A 4 -10.01 6.97 23.88
C ILE A 4 -11.24 6.14 23.44
N LEU A 5 -12.31 6.10 24.25
CA LEU A 5 -13.48 5.23 24.01
C LEU A 5 -14.70 5.95 23.38
N THR A 6 -14.50 7.05 22.64
CA THR A 6 -15.62 7.87 22.12
C THR A 6 -15.63 8.03 20.59
N LEU A 7 -14.86 7.24 19.84
CA LEU A 7 -14.80 7.37 18.37
C LEU A 7 -15.29 6.15 17.58
N VAL A 8 -15.71 5.07 18.24
CA VAL A 8 -16.15 3.83 17.55
C VAL A 8 -17.68 3.66 17.49
N THR A 9 -18.45 4.50 18.20
CA THR A 9 -19.91 4.31 18.33
C THR A 9 -20.76 5.15 17.36
N LEU A 10 -20.16 5.94 16.45
CA LEU A 10 -20.91 6.85 15.56
C LEU A 10 -21.23 6.28 14.16
N ILE A 11 -20.98 4.99 13.92
CA ILE A 11 -21.25 4.36 12.60
C ILE A 11 -22.46 3.40 12.62
N CYS A 12 -23.08 3.13 13.78
CA CYS A 12 -24.17 2.15 13.89
C CYS A 12 -25.60 2.71 14.06
N MET A 13 -25.85 4.00 13.87
CA MET A 13 -27.19 4.58 14.06
C MET A 13 -27.76 5.22 12.78
N PHE A 14 -28.05 4.42 11.75
CA PHE A 14 -29.06 4.79 10.76
C PHE A 14 -29.67 3.54 10.12
N THR A 15 -30.66 2.95 10.78
CA THR A 15 -31.79 2.27 10.11
C THR A 15 -32.83 1.90 11.16
N THR A 16 -33.97 2.61 11.17
CA THR A 16 -35.33 2.04 11.27
C THR A 16 -36.34 3.15 11.58
N THR A 17 -36.93 3.71 10.54
CA THR A 17 -38.30 4.22 10.62
C THR A 17 -39.07 3.64 9.44
N SER A 18 -39.95 2.70 9.75
CA SER A 18 -40.93 2.15 8.83
C SER A 18 -42.09 3.13 8.70
N LYS A 19 -42.39 3.55 7.47
CA LYS A 19 -43.74 3.96 7.08
C LYS A 19 -44.03 3.36 5.70
N ALA A 20 -44.82 2.29 5.70
CA ALA A 20 -45.65 1.89 4.57
C ALA A 20 -46.87 2.85 4.53
N ALA A 21 -47.55 3.16 3.42
CA ALA A 21 -47.66 2.46 2.14
C ALA A 21 -48.40 3.35 1.10
N LEU A 22 -48.22 3.00 -0.20
CA LEU A 22 -49.23 2.96 -1.31
C LEU A 22 -49.58 4.29 -2.04
N THR A 23 -49.64 4.43 -3.38
CA THR A 23 -49.38 3.58 -4.58
C THR A 23 -49.40 4.47 -5.85
N ASP A 24 -48.96 3.90 -6.98
CA ASP A 24 -49.25 4.23 -8.40
C ASP A 24 -48.49 5.43 -9.02
N THR A 25 -47.82 5.35 -10.18
CA THR A 25 -47.68 4.35 -11.25
C THR A 25 -46.44 4.71 -12.11
N ILE A 26 -45.70 3.70 -12.62
CA ILE A 26 -45.03 3.63 -13.97
C ILE A 26 -44.04 4.78 -14.32
N LYS A 27 -42.72 4.62 -14.47
CA LYS A 27 -41.83 3.49 -14.84
C LYS A 27 -40.62 3.54 -13.92
N ALA A 28 -40.25 2.41 -13.31
CA ALA A 28 -38.86 2.26 -12.89
C ALA A 28 -38.02 2.36 -14.17
N ALA A 29 -37.12 3.36 -14.22
CA ALA A 29 -36.09 3.41 -15.24
C ALA A 29 -35.40 2.03 -15.30
N PRO A 30 -35.03 1.55 -16.50
CA PRO A 30 -34.41 0.25 -16.65
C PRO A 30 -33.28 0.16 -15.62
N THR A 31 -33.32 -0.92 -14.84
CA THR A 31 -32.27 -1.33 -13.92
C THR A 31 -30.96 -1.19 -14.67
N ASP A 32 -30.22 -0.12 -14.36
CA ASP A 32 -29.02 0.25 -15.10
C ASP A 32 -28.06 -0.93 -15.00
N SER A 33 -27.82 -1.50 -16.17
CA SER A 33 -27.13 -2.75 -16.43
C SER A 33 -25.77 -2.78 -15.73
N LEU A 34 -25.44 -3.96 -15.19
CA LEU A 34 -24.09 -4.43 -14.84
C LEU A 34 -22.96 -3.42 -15.11
N SER A 35 -22.61 -2.58 -14.15
CA SER A 35 -21.29 -1.95 -14.17
C SER A 35 -20.36 -2.85 -13.38
N ALA A 36 -19.58 -3.75 -14.00
CA ALA A 36 -18.35 -4.11 -13.32
C ALA A 36 -17.41 -2.91 -13.44
N ASN A 37 -16.81 -2.56 -12.31
CA ASN A 37 -15.93 -1.41 -12.19
C ASN A 37 -14.65 -1.90 -11.54
N TYR A 38 -14.06 -2.96 -12.11
CA TYR A 38 -12.78 -3.45 -11.64
C TYR A 38 -11.67 -2.74 -12.39
N MET A 39 -10.79 -2.09 -11.64
CA MET A 39 -9.53 -1.59 -12.17
C MET A 39 -8.43 -2.49 -11.65
N VAL A 40 -7.68 -3.08 -12.56
CA VAL A 40 -6.50 -3.89 -12.22
C VAL A 40 -5.26 -3.12 -12.63
N GLY A 41 -4.48 -2.68 -11.65
CA GLY A 41 -3.26 -1.92 -11.85
C GLY A 41 -2.00 -2.68 -11.45
N LEU A 42 -0.90 -2.42 -12.15
CA LEU A 42 0.43 -2.88 -11.80
C LEU A 42 1.27 -1.69 -11.33
N HIS A 43 1.91 -1.85 -10.17
CA HIS A 43 2.89 -0.90 -9.64
C HIS A 43 4.27 -1.55 -9.69
N PRO A 44 5.23 -1.00 -10.46
CA PRO A 44 6.62 -1.39 -10.32
C PRO A 44 7.17 -0.86 -8.99
N LEU A 45 7.82 -1.72 -8.20
CA LEU A 45 8.40 -1.35 -6.90
C LEU A 45 9.94 -1.33 -6.97
N GLN A 46 10.50 -0.71 -8.01
CA GLN A 46 11.92 -0.85 -8.39
C GLN A 46 12.94 0.02 -7.63
N LEU A 47 12.55 0.76 -6.59
CA LEU A 47 13.45 1.78 -6.04
C LEU A 47 14.70 1.22 -5.32
N ILE A 48 14.68 -0.04 -4.86
CA ILE A 48 15.83 -0.68 -4.15
C ILE A 48 15.92 -2.20 -4.39
N VAL A 49 14.77 -2.86 -4.58
CA VAL A 49 14.66 -4.30 -4.87
C VAL A 49 13.75 -4.52 -6.06
N ASN A 50 13.87 -5.67 -6.72
CA ASN A 50 12.85 -6.05 -7.69
C ASN A 50 11.56 -6.39 -6.94
N GLY A 51 10.45 -5.91 -7.47
CA GLY A 51 9.16 -6.15 -6.86
C GLY A 51 8.06 -5.56 -7.69
N PHE A 52 6.87 -6.12 -7.49
CA PHE A 52 5.67 -5.64 -8.13
C PHE A 52 4.51 -5.72 -7.16
N LYS A 53 3.57 -4.80 -7.33
CA LYS A 53 2.30 -4.80 -6.64
C LYS A 53 1.20 -4.85 -7.67
N VAL A 54 0.29 -5.81 -7.51
CA VAL A 54 -0.94 -5.87 -8.29
C VAL A 54 -2.03 -5.27 -7.42
N GLU A 55 -2.82 -4.36 -7.97
CA GLU A 55 -3.91 -3.75 -7.24
C GLU A 55 -5.22 -4.01 -7.97
N VAL A 56 -6.19 -4.56 -7.25
CA VAL A 56 -7.56 -4.75 -7.74
C VAL A 56 -8.46 -3.79 -6.99
N GLU A 57 -8.96 -2.79 -7.68
CA GLU A 57 -9.88 -1.79 -7.16
C GLU A 57 -11.29 -2.06 -7.68
N ARG A 58 -12.28 -1.93 -6.79
CA ARG A 58 -13.69 -1.97 -7.13
C ARG A 58 -14.38 -0.71 -6.66
N ARG A 59 -15.06 -0.02 -7.57
CA ARG A 59 -15.88 1.16 -7.25
C ARG A 59 -17.28 0.74 -6.83
N ALA A 60 -17.74 1.22 -5.68
CA ALA A 60 -19.08 0.92 -5.18
C ALA A 60 -20.13 1.51 -6.13
N SER A 61 -21.11 0.69 -6.52
CA SER A 61 -22.16 1.10 -7.46
C SER A 61 -22.89 2.34 -6.96
N GLY A 62 -22.98 3.35 -7.83
CA GLY A 62 -23.64 4.59 -7.48
C GLY A 62 -23.01 5.33 -6.29
N SER A 63 -21.69 5.23 -6.09
CA SER A 63 -20.99 5.83 -4.96
C SER A 63 -19.64 6.46 -5.39
N PRO A 64 -19.18 7.56 -4.73
CA PRO A 64 -17.85 8.12 -4.95
C PRO A 64 -16.74 7.28 -4.32
N TYR A 65 -17.08 6.24 -3.56
CA TYR A 65 -16.14 5.38 -2.84
C TYR A 65 -15.66 4.20 -3.69
N SER A 66 -14.39 3.88 -3.59
CA SER A 66 -13.83 2.60 -4.04
C SER A 66 -13.01 1.94 -2.94
N PHE A 67 -12.84 0.62 -3.10
CA PHE A 67 -12.04 -0.22 -2.23
C PHE A 67 -11.04 -0.97 -3.08
N SER A 68 -9.81 -1.11 -2.61
CA SER A 68 -8.82 -1.93 -3.28
C SER A 68 -8.10 -2.87 -2.35
N LEU A 69 -7.76 -4.03 -2.91
CA LEU A 69 -6.86 -5.00 -2.33
C LEU A 69 -5.63 -5.08 -3.23
N SER A 70 -4.46 -5.01 -2.62
CA SER A 70 -3.21 -5.04 -3.37
C SER A 70 -2.16 -5.95 -2.76
N PRO A 71 -1.99 -7.18 -3.26
CA PRO A 71 -0.82 -7.98 -2.93
C PRO A 71 0.46 -7.35 -3.51
N GLU A 72 1.54 -7.48 -2.77
CA GLU A 72 2.88 -7.02 -3.14
C GLU A 72 3.86 -8.20 -3.01
N PHE A 73 4.81 -8.29 -3.94
CA PHE A 73 5.85 -9.31 -3.94
C PHE A 73 7.22 -8.64 -4.11
N TYR A 74 8.17 -9.05 -3.28
CA TYR A 74 9.52 -8.53 -3.23
C TYR A 74 10.51 -9.68 -3.41
N PHE A 75 11.50 -9.48 -4.28
CA PHE A 75 12.55 -10.47 -4.51
C PHE A 75 13.80 -9.81 -5.11
N GLY A 76 14.95 -10.42 -4.88
CA GLY A 76 16.18 -10.10 -5.58
C GLY A 76 17.35 -9.83 -4.65
N THR A 77 18.49 -9.59 -5.28
CA THR A 77 19.78 -9.42 -4.63
C THR A 77 20.22 -7.98 -4.77
N ILE A 78 20.72 -7.42 -3.68
CA ILE A 78 21.31 -6.09 -3.65
C ILE A 78 22.81 -6.27 -3.39
N GLU A 79 23.60 -6.08 -4.43
CA GLU A 79 25.05 -6.01 -4.34
C GLU A 79 25.48 -4.62 -3.83
N ASP A 80 26.67 -4.57 -3.22
CA ASP A 80 27.27 -3.37 -2.64
C ASP A 80 26.37 -2.63 -1.64
N ALA A 81 25.61 -3.38 -0.83
CA ALA A 81 24.62 -2.81 0.10
C ALA A 81 25.25 -1.87 1.16
N ASN A 82 26.55 -2.03 1.42
CA ASN A 82 27.39 -1.18 2.29
C ASN A 82 27.66 0.21 1.74
N THR A 83 27.63 0.40 0.43
CA THR A 83 27.81 1.70 -0.21
C THR A 83 26.49 2.28 -0.72
N ASN A 84 25.42 1.48 -0.74
CA ASN A 84 24.09 1.94 -1.13
C ASN A 84 23.52 2.93 -0.11
N ILE A 85 23.46 4.21 -0.50
CA ILE A 85 22.98 5.33 0.34
C ILE A 85 21.56 5.13 0.90
N MET A 86 20.73 4.32 0.23
CA MET A 86 19.34 4.08 0.63
C MET A 86 19.22 2.97 1.68
N LEU A 87 20.19 2.04 1.73
CA LEU A 87 20.20 0.91 2.66
C LEU A 87 21.11 1.16 3.86
N TYR A 88 22.34 1.63 3.60
CA TYR A 88 23.38 1.79 4.61
C TYR A 88 23.60 0.50 5.43
N ALA A 89 23.50 -0.66 4.78
CA ALA A 89 23.72 -1.95 5.40
C ALA A 89 25.21 -2.28 5.31
N ASN A 90 25.95 -2.35 6.42
CA ASN A 90 27.40 -2.69 6.51
C ASN A 90 27.72 -4.15 6.09
N ARG A 91 27.13 -4.62 4.99
CA ARG A 91 27.25 -5.93 4.37
C ARG A 91 27.38 -5.76 2.87
N ASP A 92 28.07 -6.69 2.24
CA ASP A 92 28.39 -6.61 0.82
C ASP A 92 27.17 -6.96 -0.02
N VAL A 93 26.38 -7.95 0.43
CA VAL A 93 25.21 -8.44 -0.29
C VAL A 93 24.02 -8.60 0.64
N VAL A 94 22.83 -8.23 0.15
CA VAL A 94 21.54 -8.47 0.80
C VAL A 94 20.60 -9.14 -0.17
N ASP A 95 20.25 -10.39 0.09
CA ASP A 95 19.16 -11.07 -0.60
C ASP A 95 17.85 -10.78 0.11
N VAL A 96 16.84 -10.41 -0.68
CA VAL A 96 15.53 -10.01 -0.18
C VAL A 96 14.50 -10.92 -0.79
N THR A 97 13.64 -11.49 0.06
CA THR A 97 12.35 -12.03 -0.36
C THR A 97 11.28 -11.49 0.55
N GLY A 98 10.05 -11.34 0.05
CA GLY A 98 9.01 -10.78 0.88
C GLY A 98 7.67 -10.70 0.20
N PHE A 99 6.66 -10.46 1.02
CA PHE A 99 5.30 -10.25 0.56
C PHE A 99 4.66 -9.11 1.34
N GLY A 100 3.67 -8.48 0.72
CA GLY A 100 2.88 -7.44 1.33
C GLY A 100 1.43 -7.51 0.92
N ILE A 101 0.60 -6.83 1.69
CA ILE A 101 -0.80 -6.64 1.39
C ILE A 101 -1.19 -5.21 1.77
N ASN A 102 -1.92 -4.56 0.87
CA ASN A 102 -2.47 -3.25 1.09
C ASN A 102 -3.99 -3.27 0.93
N LEU A 103 -4.69 -2.68 1.88
CA LEU A 103 -6.12 -2.43 1.82
C LEU A 103 -6.33 -0.93 1.76
N SER A 104 -6.95 -0.44 0.70
CA SER A 104 -7.18 1.00 0.52
C SER A 104 -8.64 1.34 0.27
N THR A 105 -9.01 2.56 0.64
CA THR A 105 -10.25 3.19 0.21
C THR A 105 -9.93 4.50 -0.49
N ARG A 106 -10.64 4.78 -1.59
CA ARG A 106 -10.54 6.04 -2.32
C ARG A 106 -11.88 6.76 -2.35
N ILE A 107 -11.81 8.08 -2.40
CA ILE A 107 -12.95 8.98 -2.55
C ILE A 107 -12.68 9.87 -3.76
N TYR A 108 -13.44 9.67 -4.83
CA TYR A 108 -13.34 10.48 -6.03
C TYR A 108 -14.08 11.81 -5.83
N VAL A 109 -13.33 12.91 -5.87
CA VAL A 109 -13.79 14.23 -5.41
C VAL A 109 -14.77 14.86 -6.40
N TYR A 110 -14.50 14.74 -7.69
CA TYR A 110 -15.39 15.27 -8.73
C TYR A 110 -16.78 14.67 -8.65
N ASP A 111 -16.86 13.35 -8.41
CA ASP A 111 -18.15 12.65 -8.29
C ASP A 111 -18.94 13.11 -7.06
N MET A 112 -18.24 13.48 -5.98
CA MET A 112 -18.87 14.05 -4.80
C MET A 112 -19.46 15.44 -5.09
N ILE A 113 -18.73 16.28 -5.83
CA ILE A 113 -19.15 17.67 -6.15
C ILE A 113 -20.26 17.68 -7.21
N VAL A 114 -20.13 16.93 -8.30
CA VAL A 114 -21.09 16.95 -9.42
C VAL A 114 -22.40 16.25 -9.07
N ARG A 115 -22.37 15.18 -8.27
CA ARG A 115 -23.61 14.56 -7.76
C ARG A 115 -24.43 15.49 -6.88
N SER A 116 -23.78 16.41 -6.17
CA SER A 116 -24.50 17.43 -5.40
C SER A 116 -25.30 18.39 -6.30
N ASN A 117 -24.93 18.52 -7.58
CA ASN A 117 -25.38 19.61 -8.45
C ASN A 117 -26.01 19.14 -9.78
N SER A 118 -26.18 17.85 -10.06
CA SER A 118 -26.69 17.39 -11.37
C SER A 118 -27.51 16.09 -11.30
N VAL A 119 -28.70 16.14 -11.91
CA VAL A 119 -29.69 15.04 -12.00
C VAL A 119 -29.31 13.98 -13.05
N ASN A 120 -28.36 14.28 -13.96
CA ASN A 120 -27.94 13.40 -15.05
C ASN A 120 -26.42 13.16 -15.03
N TYR A 121 -25.91 12.64 -13.91
CA TYR A 121 -24.50 12.26 -13.79
C TYR A 121 -24.25 10.97 -14.59
N LYS A 122 -23.58 11.08 -15.74
CA LYS A 122 -22.97 9.93 -16.42
C LYS A 122 -21.64 9.65 -15.74
N ARG A 123 -21.60 8.50 -15.06
CA ARG A 123 -20.37 7.89 -14.56
C ARG A 123 -19.42 7.75 -15.75
N HIS A 124 -18.18 8.23 -15.65
CA HIS A 124 -17.15 8.18 -16.70
C HIS A 124 -17.21 9.28 -17.75
N ASP A 125 -16.76 10.50 -17.41
CA ASP A 125 -16.11 11.31 -18.43
C ASP A 125 -14.62 10.93 -18.48
N ASN A 126 -14.33 9.74 -19.04
CA ASN A 126 -12.96 9.25 -19.26
C ASN A 126 -12.14 10.20 -20.17
N GLN A 127 -12.75 11.28 -20.67
CA GLN A 127 -12.12 12.27 -21.54
C GLN A 127 -11.54 13.47 -20.77
N ASP A 128 -11.98 13.75 -19.54
CA ASP A 128 -11.41 14.83 -18.72
C ASP A 128 -10.36 14.27 -17.72
N PRO A 129 -9.06 14.55 -17.92
CA PRO A 129 -8.01 14.08 -17.02
C PRO A 129 -8.14 14.64 -15.60
N PHE A 130 -8.81 15.77 -15.39
CA PHE A 130 -8.96 16.37 -14.05
C PHE A 130 -10.15 15.80 -13.28
N SER A 131 -11.09 15.12 -13.93
CA SER A 131 -12.31 14.58 -13.32
C SER A 131 -12.06 13.40 -12.36
N ASN A 132 -10.89 12.76 -12.43
CA ASN A 132 -10.59 11.54 -11.68
C ASN A 132 -9.64 11.77 -10.51
N PHE A 133 -9.63 12.99 -9.97
CA PHE A 133 -8.92 13.30 -8.73
C PHE A 133 -9.58 12.59 -7.54
N TYR A 134 -8.75 11.96 -6.70
CA TYR A 134 -9.21 11.26 -5.51
C TYR A 134 -8.33 11.51 -4.29
N LEU A 135 -8.95 11.37 -3.12
CA LEU A 135 -8.27 11.22 -1.84
C LEU A 135 -8.26 9.73 -1.47
N PHE A 136 -7.21 9.24 -0.82
CA PHE A 136 -7.18 7.85 -0.37
C PHE A 136 -6.55 7.66 1.00
N GLY A 137 -6.98 6.60 1.67
CA GLY A 137 -6.38 6.08 2.89
C GLY A 137 -6.13 4.58 2.75
N ALA A 138 -5.00 4.09 3.25
CA ALA A 138 -4.61 2.70 3.10
C ALA A 138 -3.92 2.13 4.34
N LEU A 139 -4.26 0.90 4.69
CA LEU A 139 -3.53 0.08 5.65
C LEU A 139 -2.62 -0.87 4.90
N GLU A 140 -1.39 -1.02 5.39
CA GLU A 140 -0.41 -1.92 4.79
C GLU A 140 0.24 -2.82 5.83
N TYR A 141 0.51 -4.04 5.41
CA TYR A 141 1.37 -4.97 6.10
C TYR A 141 2.39 -5.54 5.11
N ARG A 142 3.64 -5.64 5.52
CA ARG A 142 4.74 -6.23 4.74
C ARG A 142 5.59 -7.12 5.62
N TYR A 143 6.08 -8.18 5.02
CA TYR A 143 7.06 -9.08 5.57
C TYR A 143 8.25 -9.15 4.61
N PHE A 144 9.45 -9.05 5.17
CA PHE A 144 10.71 -9.22 4.47
C PHE A 144 11.54 -10.28 5.19
N ASP A 145 12.06 -11.22 4.43
CA ASP A 145 13.11 -12.13 4.83
C ASP A 145 14.40 -11.66 4.14
N LEU A 146 15.41 -11.35 4.96
CA LEU A 146 16.64 -10.68 4.54
C LEU A 146 17.82 -11.58 4.90
N ASN A 147 18.53 -12.04 3.88
CA ASN A 147 19.77 -12.78 4.05
C ASN A 147 20.94 -11.87 3.73
N TYR A 148 21.67 -11.51 4.77
CA TYR A 148 22.86 -10.69 4.68
C TYR A 148 24.08 -11.58 4.55
N SER A 149 24.93 -11.31 3.56
CA SER A 149 26.23 -11.96 3.41
C SER A 149 27.34 -10.95 3.15
N GLY A 150 28.54 -11.27 3.61
CA GLY A 150 29.72 -10.44 3.41
C GLY A 150 30.81 -10.74 4.44
N LYS A 151 31.83 -9.89 4.48
CA LYS A 151 32.96 -10.06 5.40
C LYS A 151 32.80 -9.25 6.69
N GLY A 152 33.20 -9.84 7.82
CA GLY A 152 33.16 -9.14 9.10
C GLY A 152 33.94 -9.84 10.21
N TRP A 153 33.92 -9.24 11.40
CA TRP A 153 34.50 -9.82 12.61
C TRP A 153 33.46 -10.69 13.32
N ILE A 154 33.76 -11.97 13.48
CA ILE A 154 32.96 -12.96 14.19
C ILE A 154 33.50 -13.07 15.62
N ARG A 155 32.62 -12.97 16.63
CA ARG A 155 33.01 -13.17 18.03
C ARG A 155 32.84 -14.64 18.42
N SER A 156 33.88 -15.24 18.98
CA SER A 156 33.83 -16.55 19.62
C SER A 156 34.36 -16.45 21.04
N GLN A 157 33.74 -17.13 22.00
CA GLN A 157 34.21 -17.15 23.39
C GLN A 157 34.96 -18.45 23.67
N GLU A 158 36.25 -18.37 24.01
CA GLU A 158 37.07 -19.51 24.40
C GLU A 158 37.62 -19.26 25.80
N ASN A 159 37.30 -20.15 26.76
CA ASN A 159 37.74 -20.04 28.16
C ASN A 159 37.42 -18.68 28.84
N GLY A 160 36.28 -18.08 28.49
CA GLY A 160 35.89 -16.76 29.02
C GLY A 160 36.55 -15.56 28.34
N ILE A 161 37.41 -15.78 27.34
CA ILE A 161 38.06 -14.74 26.54
C ILE A 161 37.29 -14.57 25.23
N ASP A 162 36.99 -13.33 24.88
CA ASP A 162 36.43 -12.98 23.59
C ASP A 162 37.52 -12.94 22.52
N ILE A 163 37.39 -13.81 21.52
CA ILE A 163 38.26 -13.86 20.34
C ILE A 163 37.45 -13.35 19.15
N TYR A 164 38.05 -12.45 18.37
CA TYR A 164 37.47 -11.92 17.15
C TYR A 164 38.24 -12.44 15.94
N LYS A 165 37.57 -13.14 15.03
CA LYS A 165 38.16 -13.65 13.78
C LYS A 165 37.49 -12.97 12.59
N PHE A 166 38.28 -12.48 11.64
CA PHE A 166 37.75 -11.92 10.41
C PHE A 166 37.43 -13.05 9.43
N GLY A 167 36.20 -13.09 8.92
CA GLY A 167 35.74 -14.16 8.04
C GLY A 167 34.44 -13.80 7.33
N ASP A 168 33.89 -14.80 6.64
CA ASP A 168 32.59 -14.70 5.98
C ASP A 168 31.48 -14.83 7.03
N ILE A 169 30.51 -13.92 6.98
CA ILE A 169 29.37 -13.87 7.88
C ILE A 169 28.11 -13.98 7.04
N GLU A 170 27.26 -14.94 7.39
CA GLU A 170 25.89 -15.05 6.91
C GLU A 170 24.95 -14.78 8.07
N GLN A 171 23.95 -13.93 7.84
CA GLN A 171 22.98 -13.57 8.87
C GLN A 171 21.59 -13.44 8.26
N GLN A 172 20.64 -14.17 8.81
CA GLN A 172 19.24 -14.08 8.44
C GLN A 172 18.50 -13.16 9.43
N ASN A 173 17.65 -12.30 8.88
CA ASN A 173 16.78 -11.44 9.67
C ASN A 173 15.41 -11.30 9.00
N SER A 174 14.36 -11.41 9.80
CA SER A 174 13.01 -11.17 9.34
C SER A 174 12.47 -9.83 9.86
N VAL A 175 11.79 -9.09 8.99
CA VAL A 175 11.23 -7.77 9.29
C VAL A 175 9.75 -7.76 8.97
N HIS A 176 8.94 -7.47 9.98
CA HIS A 176 7.52 -7.22 9.85
C HIS A 176 7.26 -5.71 9.90
N ARG A 177 6.50 -5.18 8.94
CA ARG A 177 6.20 -3.76 8.86
C ARG A 177 4.71 -3.52 8.70
N GLY A 178 4.12 -2.78 9.62
CA GLY A 178 2.75 -2.27 9.53
C GLY A 178 2.76 -0.77 9.26
N GLY A 179 1.79 -0.28 8.50
CA GLY A 179 1.69 1.15 8.20
C GLY A 179 0.31 1.64 7.82
N LEU A 180 0.17 2.97 7.87
CA LEU A 180 -0.98 3.73 7.39
C LEU A 180 -0.47 4.74 6.36
N ASN A 181 -1.13 4.80 5.21
CA ASN A 181 -0.87 5.81 4.19
C ASN A 181 -2.11 6.68 4.01
N ILE A 182 -1.91 7.98 3.82
CA ILE A 182 -2.95 8.92 3.40
C ILE A 182 -2.38 9.75 2.26
N GLY A 183 -3.15 9.93 1.20
CA GLY A 183 -2.65 10.62 0.02
C GLY A 183 -3.72 11.07 -0.94
N ILE A 184 -3.23 11.57 -2.06
CA ILE A 184 -4.03 12.07 -3.17
C ILE A 184 -3.54 11.44 -4.46
N GLY A 185 -4.41 11.32 -5.44
CA GLY A 185 -4.01 10.84 -6.76
C GLY A 185 -4.97 11.28 -7.84
N ASN A 186 -4.57 11.00 -9.07
CA ASN A 186 -5.34 11.30 -10.25
C ASN A 186 -5.11 10.21 -11.29
N THR A 187 -6.22 9.62 -11.75
CA THR A 187 -6.21 8.58 -12.78
C THR A 187 -6.55 9.18 -14.15
N ILE A 188 -5.67 8.96 -15.12
CA ILE A 188 -5.82 9.38 -16.51
C ILE A 188 -6.16 8.15 -17.34
N PHE A 189 -7.32 8.17 -17.99
CA PHE A 189 -7.75 7.11 -18.89
C PHE A 189 -7.26 7.36 -20.32
N PHE A 190 -6.87 6.30 -21.01
CA PHE A 190 -6.56 6.34 -22.44
C PHE A 190 -7.46 5.32 -23.15
N GLY A 191 -8.39 5.85 -23.95
CA GLY A 191 -9.47 5.04 -24.52
C GLY A 191 -10.37 4.43 -23.43
N ASP A 192 -10.96 3.28 -23.74
CA ASP A 192 -12.00 2.69 -22.87
C ASP A 192 -11.45 1.72 -21.82
N ARG A 193 -10.19 1.30 -21.95
CA ARG A 193 -9.67 0.14 -21.19
C ARG A 193 -8.35 0.36 -20.50
N PHE A 194 -7.55 1.37 -20.85
CA PHE A 194 -6.23 1.58 -20.26
C PHE A 194 -6.23 2.81 -19.36
N PHE A 195 -5.46 2.77 -18.28
CA PHE A 195 -5.25 3.93 -17.43
C PHE A 195 -3.81 4.04 -16.94
N VAL A 196 -3.41 5.27 -16.63
CA VAL A 196 -2.23 5.60 -15.84
C VAL A 196 -2.69 6.41 -14.64
N ASP A 197 -2.15 6.13 -13.48
CA ASP A 197 -2.56 6.78 -12.25
C ASP A 197 -1.32 7.26 -11.50
N PHE A 198 -1.32 8.54 -11.14
CA PHE A 198 -0.24 9.20 -10.43
C PHE A 198 -0.73 9.60 -9.04
N PHE A 199 0.05 9.28 -8.01
CA PHE A 199 -0.36 9.53 -6.64
C PHE A 199 0.82 9.90 -5.74
N GLY A 200 0.52 10.70 -4.72
CA GLY A 200 1.44 11.07 -3.66
C GLY A 200 0.82 10.80 -2.30
N TYR A 201 1.61 10.34 -1.35
CA TYR A 201 1.12 10.00 -0.02
C TYR A 201 2.14 10.26 1.08
N SER A 202 1.61 10.52 2.27
CA SER A 202 2.33 10.42 3.52
C SER A 202 2.10 9.04 4.13
N ARG A 203 3.15 8.48 4.72
CA ARG A 203 3.16 7.17 5.37
C ARG A 203 3.59 7.33 6.81
N ILE A 204 2.89 6.63 7.70
CA ILE A 204 3.33 6.35 9.07
C ILE A 204 3.55 4.84 9.18
N SER A 205 4.77 4.40 9.48
CA SER A 205 5.10 2.97 9.59
C SER A 205 5.77 2.61 10.90
N LYS A 206 5.61 1.35 11.29
CA LYS A 206 6.36 0.70 12.37
C LYS A 206 6.89 -0.64 11.89
N ALA A 207 8.18 -0.87 12.12
CA ALA A 207 8.87 -2.11 11.81
C ALA A 207 9.22 -2.87 13.10
N PHE A 208 9.15 -4.18 13.03
CA PHE A 208 9.52 -5.13 14.07
C PHE A 208 10.51 -6.11 13.45
N GLN A 209 11.63 -6.35 14.13
CA GLN A 209 12.70 -7.22 13.66
C GLN A 209 12.71 -8.49 14.52
N SER A 210 12.98 -9.62 13.89
CA SER A 210 13.22 -10.90 14.56
C SER A 210 14.48 -11.53 13.94
N PRO A 211 15.66 -11.24 14.52
CA PRO A 211 16.92 -11.81 14.05
C PRO A 211 17.11 -13.25 14.56
N ASP A 212 17.73 -14.10 13.74
CA ASP A 212 18.03 -15.50 14.10
C ASP A 212 19.37 -15.66 14.85
N SER A 213 20.16 -14.60 14.98
CA SER A 213 21.44 -14.62 15.70
C SER A 213 21.44 -13.68 16.90
N GLU A 214 22.09 -14.12 18.01
CA GLU A 214 22.37 -13.26 19.17
C GLU A 214 23.41 -12.17 18.89
N GLU A 215 24.16 -12.26 17.77
CA GLU A 215 25.02 -11.15 17.35
C GLU A 215 24.15 -9.92 17.06
N SER A 216 24.40 -8.85 17.81
CA SER A 216 23.70 -7.58 17.62
C SER A 216 23.94 -7.11 16.19
N LEU A 217 22.87 -7.12 15.37
CA LEU A 217 22.84 -6.43 14.08
C LEU A 217 23.34 -5.00 14.30
N PRO A 218 24.51 -4.60 13.77
CA PRO A 218 24.96 -3.23 13.89
C PRO A 218 24.20 -2.36 12.88
N TYR A 219 22.85 -2.32 12.90
CA TYR A 219 22.12 -1.80 11.74
C TYR A 219 21.11 -0.66 11.95
N LYS A 220 21.37 0.37 11.13
CA LYS A 220 20.46 1.39 10.63
C LYS A 220 20.05 1.02 9.19
N ASP A 221 19.56 -0.20 8.92
CA ASP A 221 18.98 -0.51 7.60
C ASP A 221 17.70 0.32 7.42
N ARG A 222 17.87 1.53 6.90
CA ARG A 222 16.83 2.55 6.96
C ARG A 222 15.66 2.23 6.04
N PHE A 223 15.80 1.32 5.08
CA PHE A 223 14.71 1.06 4.16
C PHE A 223 13.73 0.02 4.69
N PHE A 224 14.24 -1.15 5.09
CA PHE A 224 13.38 -2.24 5.56
C PHE A 224 12.90 -1.97 6.98
N THR A 225 13.76 -1.38 7.82
CA THR A 225 13.49 -1.21 9.25
C THR A 225 12.95 0.18 9.61
N LEU A 226 12.60 1.02 8.62
CA LEU A 226 12.09 2.37 8.87
C LEU A 226 10.80 2.33 9.70
N SER A 227 10.90 2.89 10.90
CA SER A 227 9.75 3.31 11.69
C SER A 227 9.72 4.83 11.71
N GLY A 228 8.57 5.42 11.41
CA GLY A 228 8.40 6.86 11.37
C GLY A 228 7.52 7.33 10.23
N ASN A 229 7.70 8.62 9.89
CA ASN A 229 6.92 9.29 8.86
C ASN A 229 7.75 9.44 7.59
N SER A 230 7.13 9.24 6.43
CA SER A 230 7.78 9.45 5.13
C SER A 230 6.78 9.96 4.11
N PHE A 231 7.29 10.61 3.06
CA PHE A 231 6.51 11.00 1.90
C PHE A 231 7.00 10.23 0.69
N ALA A 232 6.07 9.80 -0.16
CA ALA A 232 6.39 9.08 -1.37
C ALA A 232 5.47 9.51 -2.51
N LEU A 233 6.00 9.42 -3.72
CA LEU A 233 5.26 9.53 -4.96
C LEU A 233 5.27 8.17 -5.64
N GLY A 234 4.23 7.87 -6.40
CA GLY A 234 4.11 6.63 -7.14
C GLY A 234 3.28 6.81 -8.39
N PHE A 235 3.41 5.84 -9.27
CA PHE A 235 2.53 5.69 -10.41
C PHE A 235 2.14 4.22 -10.58
N ARG A 236 1.01 3.98 -11.24
CA ARG A 236 0.60 2.66 -11.71
C ARG A 236 0.00 2.79 -13.10
N PHE A 237 -0.03 1.69 -13.82
CA PHE A 237 -0.77 1.57 -15.07
C PHE A 237 -1.60 0.30 -15.02
N GLY A 238 -2.70 0.26 -15.77
CA GLY A 238 -3.62 -0.85 -15.64
C GLY A 238 -4.74 -0.88 -16.66
N LEU A 239 -5.63 -1.84 -16.43
CA LEU A 239 -6.78 -2.11 -17.28
C LEU A 239 -8.10 -2.03 -16.52
N LEU A 240 -9.16 -1.63 -17.23
CA LEU A 240 -10.54 -1.64 -16.76
C LEU A 240 -11.26 -2.89 -17.24
N PHE A 241 -12.12 -3.45 -16.38
CA PHE A 241 -12.94 -4.62 -16.65
C PHE A 241 -14.41 -4.40 -16.25
N GLU A 242 -15.30 -4.84 -17.16
CA GLU A 242 -16.78 -4.85 -17.08
C GLU A 242 -17.36 -6.22 -16.72
#